data_AF-A0A971VWS3-F1
#
_entry.id   AF-A0A971VWS3-F1
#
_cell.length_a   1.000
_cell.length_b   1.000
_cell.length_c   1.000
_cell.angle_alpha   90.00
_cell.angle_beta   90.00
_cell.angle_gamma   90.00
#
_symmetry.space_group_name_H-M   'P 1'
#
loop_
_entity.id
_entity.type
_entity.pdbx_description
1 polymer ?
#
loop_
_entity_poly.entity_id
_entity_poly.type
_entity_poly.pdbx_seq_one_letter_code
_entity_poly.pdbx_strand_id
1 'polypeptide(L)'
;MNTQSHDPTPQPFEYEHELERYLVEHFDDVISTTGLNLLLVGHQPRFPGNRVDLLAVDQESAPWLIELKIGTGTPEAVTQLLRYSHAMRGVTANDLIALPNNIGQEGTLEERFETRFNERLSNASGRALGLVLIAKEYNASAAQVLAALHDHGAPLVVMRYITDVSGNALQLESVDRQELARIAVTTDAPSTSTQAATTTTAGDATPEAAGYRVHIRDEVARFWDEFSETYERPVAPIALIMTKYRSWRDQATAGVLPKLPEEKENLGLLAREIKTLALKNEWVRLYYRQDCPVLAAANPRTPLEARLRRGYPYTRAAYARQDMLAEHVELVA
;
A
#
# COMPACT_ATOMS: atom_id res chain seq x y z
N MET A 1 6.57 12.88 49.41
CA MET A 1 6.27 11.79 48.45
C MET A 1 5.36 12.38 47.38
N ASN A 2 5.91 12.71 46.22
CA ASN A 2 5.17 13.29 45.12
C ASN A 2 5.14 12.23 44.01
N THR A 3 4.09 11.41 43.98
CA THR A 3 3.85 10.47 42.89
C THR A 3 3.17 11.24 41.78
N GLN A 4 3.99 11.73 40.85
CA GLN A 4 3.54 12.36 39.61
C GLN A 4 2.97 11.24 38.74
N SER A 5 1.64 11.16 38.64
CA SER A 5 0.95 10.31 37.68
C SER A 5 1.31 10.79 36.28
N HIS A 6 2.16 10.02 35.60
CA HIS A 6 2.42 10.21 34.19
C HIS A 6 1.21 9.66 33.45
N ASP A 7 0.24 10.52 33.18
CA ASP A 7 -0.86 10.20 32.29
C ASP A 7 -0.26 10.13 30.87
N PRO A 8 -0.27 8.95 30.20
CA PRO A 8 0.33 8.84 28.88
C PRO A 8 -0.51 9.67 27.91
N THR A 9 0.07 10.77 27.42
CA THR A 9 -0.48 11.54 26.31
C THR A 9 -0.79 10.56 25.17
N PRO A 10 -2.04 10.46 24.71
CA PRO A 10 -2.40 9.46 23.73
C PRO A 10 -1.87 9.86 22.34
N GLN A 11 -1.33 8.89 21.62
CA GLN A 11 -0.58 9.08 20.38
C GLN A 11 -1.48 8.81 19.16
N PRO A 12 -1.44 9.64 18.10
CA PRO A 12 -2.13 9.33 16.85
C PRO A 12 -1.62 8.01 16.24
N PHE A 13 -2.45 7.30 15.48
CA PHE A 13 -2.04 6.07 14.78
C PHE A 13 -0.74 6.30 14.00
N GLU A 14 0.32 5.57 14.34
CA GLU A 14 1.63 5.67 13.69
C GLU A 14 1.71 4.73 12.48
N TYR A 15 0.98 3.61 12.53
CA TYR A 15 1.03 2.56 11.53
C TYR A 15 -0.36 2.12 11.05
N GLU A 16 -0.43 1.68 9.78
CA GLU A 16 -1.66 1.17 9.15
C GLU A 16 -2.28 0.00 9.94
N HIS A 17 -1.47 -0.85 10.57
CA HIS A 17 -1.95 -1.97 11.37
C HIS A 17 -2.61 -1.56 12.70
N GLU A 18 -2.30 -0.37 13.22
CA GLU A 18 -2.95 0.16 14.43
C GLU A 18 -4.34 0.70 14.08
N LEU A 19 -4.45 1.41 12.94
CA LEU A 19 -5.72 1.84 12.37
C LEU A 19 -6.61 0.63 12.04
N GLU A 20 -6.04 -0.41 11.43
CA GLU A 20 -6.74 -1.67 11.15
C GLU A 20 -7.26 -2.31 12.44
N ARG A 21 -6.39 -2.46 13.46
CA ARG A 21 -6.79 -3.05 14.75
C ARG A 21 -7.92 -2.26 15.40
N TYR A 22 -7.81 -0.94 15.44
CA TYR A 22 -8.84 -0.07 15.97
C TYR A 22 -10.17 -0.26 15.24
N LEU A 23 -10.14 -0.28 13.90
CA LEU A 23 -11.34 -0.51 13.10
C LEU A 23 -11.92 -1.90 13.29
N VAL A 24 -11.12 -2.93 13.58
CA VAL A 24 -11.64 -4.26 13.92
C VAL A 24 -12.36 -4.25 15.27
N GLU A 25 -11.77 -3.60 16.27
CA GLU A 25 -12.29 -3.53 17.64
C GLU A 25 -13.55 -2.65 17.74
N HIS A 26 -13.60 -1.56 16.96
CA HIS A 26 -14.66 -0.55 17.00
C HIS A 26 -15.49 -0.49 15.70
N PHE A 27 -15.49 -1.56 14.91
CA PHE A 27 -16.06 -1.55 13.55
C PHE A 27 -17.52 -1.07 13.54
N ASP A 28 -18.36 -1.65 14.40
CA ASP A 28 -19.80 -1.40 14.40
C ASP A 28 -20.11 0.05 14.80
N ASP A 29 -19.42 0.56 15.81
CA ASP A 29 -19.56 1.95 16.27
C ASP A 29 -19.15 2.92 15.17
N VAL A 30 -17.96 2.71 14.57
CA VAL A 30 -17.42 3.60 13.54
C VAL A 30 -18.26 3.54 12.27
N ILE A 31 -18.58 2.34 11.76
CA ILE A 31 -19.27 2.20 10.47
C ILE A 31 -20.70 2.71 10.54
N SER A 32 -21.37 2.60 11.70
CA SER A 32 -22.74 3.10 11.90
C SER A 32 -22.87 4.61 11.63
N THR A 33 -21.78 5.36 11.80
CA THR A 33 -21.74 6.82 11.54
C THR A 33 -21.68 7.18 10.06
N THR A 34 -21.35 6.21 9.19
CA THR A 34 -21.12 6.44 7.75
C THR A 34 -22.38 6.29 6.89
N GLY A 35 -23.47 5.82 7.48
CA GLY A 35 -24.68 5.41 6.74
C GLY A 35 -24.54 4.06 6.03
N LEU A 36 -23.36 3.41 6.07
CA LEU A 36 -23.20 2.04 5.60
C LEU A 36 -23.70 1.06 6.66
N ASN A 37 -24.43 0.04 6.20
CA ASN A 37 -24.97 -1.01 7.06
C ASN A 37 -24.17 -2.30 6.85
N LEU A 38 -22.95 -2.34 7.42
CA LEU A 38 -22.01 -3.44 7.22
C LEU A 38 -21.79 -4.26 8.48
N LEU A 39 -21.47 -5.54 8.28
CA LEU A 39 -20.98 -6.47 9.28
C LEU A 39 -19.57 -6.94 8.88
N LEU A 40 -18.60 -6.81 9.79
CA LEU A 40 -17.23 -7.25 9.55
C LEU A 40 -17.16 -8.79 9.46
N VAL A 41 -16.67 -9.32 8.33
CA VAL A 41 -16.44 -10.77 8.15
C VAL A 41 -15.09 -11.15 8.73
N GLY A 42 -14.06 -10.38 8.41
CA GLY A 42 -12.71 -10.65 8.84
C GLY A 42 -11.76 -9.52 8.47
N HIS A 43 -10.59 -9.54 9.08
CA HIS A 43 -9.50 -8.66 8.70
C HIS A 43 -8.52 -9.44 7.86
N GLN A 44 -7.81 -8.78 6.95
CA GLN A 44 -6.61 -9.36 6.38
C GLN A 44 -6.77 -10.72 5.63
N PRO A 45 -7.91 -11.01 4.96
CA PRO A 45 -8.10 -12.28 4.26
C PRO A 45 -7.09 -12.46 3.14
N ARG A 46 -6.57 -13.68 3.00
CA ARG A 46 -5.61 -14.04 1.96
C ARG A 46 -6.36 -14.44 0.70
N PHE A 47 -6.16 -13.68 -0.37
CA PHE A 47 -6.57 -14.05 -1.72
C PHE A 47 -5.33 -14.29 -2.59
N PRO A 48 -5.44 -15.03 -3.70
CA PRO A 48 -4.33 -15.23 -4.62
C PRO A 48 -3.71 -13.90 -5.08
N GLY A 49 -2.51 -13.60 -4.59
CA GLY A 49 -1.68 -12.49 -5.07
C GLY A 49 -1.72 -11.17 -4.29
N ASN A 50 -2.50 -11.02 -3.20
CA ASN A 50 -2.34 -9.98 -2.16
C ASN A 50 -3.33 -10.14 -0.98
N ARG A 51 -3.30 -9.24 0.02
CA ARG A 51 -4.11 -9.26 1.24
C ARG A 51 -4.99 -7.99 1.35
N VAL A 52 -6.31 -8.15 1.45
CA VAL A 52 -7.25 -7.03 1.68
C VAL A 52 -7.19 -6.63 3.15
N ASP A 53 -7.28 -5.35 3.51
CA ASP A 53 -7.20 -4.94 4.91
C ASP A 53 -8.42 -5.38 5.72
N LEU A 54 -9.65 -5.09 5.28
CA LEU A 54 -10.88 -5.62 5.89
C LEU A 54 -11.88 -6.11 4.84
N LEU A 55 -12.65 -7.13 5.22
CA LEU A 55 -13.76 -7.65 4.44
C LEU A 55 -15.03 -7.62 5.28
N ALA A 56 -16.09 -7.06 4.73
CA ALA A 56 -17.39 -6.95 5.35
C ALA A 56 -18.50 -7.47 4.42
N VAL A 57 -19.71 -7.59 4.95
CA VAL A 57 -20.93 -7.88 4.20
C VAL A 57 -22.03 -6.91 4.58
N ASP A 58 -22.90 -6.55 3.64
CA ASP A 58 -24.10 -5.76 3.93
C ASP A 58 -25.33 -6.64 4.20
N GLN A 59 -26.48 -6.00 4.47
CA GLN A 59 -27.75 -6.69 4.72
C GLN A 59 -28.18 -7.59 3.55
N GLU A 60 -27.78 -7.27 2.32
CA GLU A 60 -28.10 -8.07 1.14
C GLU A 60 -27.14 -9.25 0.99
N SER A 61 -26.23 -9.48 1.94
CA SER A 61 -25.15 -10.47 1.83
C SER A 61 -24.18 -10.16 0.67
N ALA A 62 -24.09 -8.91 0.21
CA ALA A 62 -23.08 -8.52 -0.76
C ALA A 62 -21.73 -8.27 -0.05
N PRO A 63 -20.60 -8.74 -0.61
CA PRO A 63 -19.29 -8.49 -0.01
C PRO A 63 -18.84 -7.04 -0.22
N TRP A 64 -18.13 -6.50 0.77
CA TRP A 64 -17.53 -5.17 0.77
C TRP A 64 -16.04 -5.26 1.12
N LEU A 65 -15.19 -4.76 0.22
CA LEU A 65 -13.75 -4.67 0.45
C LEU A 65 -13.40 -3.31 0.99
N ILE A 66 -12.64 -3.26 2.07
CA ILE A 66 -12.20 -2.02 2.70
C ILE A 66 -10.68 -2.00 2.67
N GLU A 67 -10.11 -1.01 1.98
CA GLU A 67 -8.68 -0.72 1.96
C GLU A 67 -8.41 0.51 2.84
N LEU A 68 -7.39 0.44 3.68
CA LEU A 68 -7.01 1.46 4.63
C LEU A 68 -5.67 2.08 4.23
N LYS A 69 -5.51 3.39 4.46
CA LYS A 69 -4.22 4.08 4.31
C LYS A 69 -4.03 5.06 5.46
N ILE A 70 -2.93 4.92 6.21
CA ILE A 70 -2.62 5.81 7.35
C ILE A 70 -2.33 7.27 6.96
N GLY A 71 -2.03 7.51 5.69
CA GLY A 71 -1.69 8.84 5.21
C GLY A 71 -2.55 9.21 4.01
N THR A 72 -1.87 9.75 3.01
CA THR A 72 -2.48 10.11 1.74
C THR A 72 -2.86 8.86 0.95
N GLY A 73 -4.13 8.76 0.56
CA GLY A 73 -4.60 7.82 -0.44
C GLY A 73 -4.01 8.17 -1.80
N THR A 74 -3.35 7.21 -2.43
CA THR A 74 -2.64 7.38 -3.72
C THR A 74 -3.29 6.51 -4.80
N PRO A 75 -2.97 6.73 -6.10
CA PRO A 75 -3.43 5.86 -7.19
C PRO A 75 -3.06 4.39 -6.99
N GLU A 76 -1.97 4.10 -6.30
CA GLU A 76 -1.59 2.73 -5.93
C GLU A 76 -2.61 2.07 -5.00
N ALA A 77 -3.16 2.80 -4.02
CA ALA A 77 -4.20 2.28 -3.13
C ALA A 77 -5.48 1.95 -3.90
N VAL A 78 -5.87 2.83 -4.84
CA VAL A 78 -7.00 2.57 -5.75
C VAL A 78 -6.73 1.34 -6.62
N THR A 79 -5.51 1.20 -7.13
CA THR A 79 -5.11 0.04 -7.95
C THR A 79 -5.11 -1.25 -7.12
N GLN A 80 -4.72 -1.20 -5.85
CA GLN A 80 -4.80 -2.33 -4.94
C GLN A 80 -6.25 -2.77 -4.76
N LEU A 81 -7.15 -1.83 -4.45
CA LEU A 81 -8.58 -2.07 -4.29
C LEU A 81 -9.22 -2.72 -5.53
N LEU A 82 -8.90 -2.20 -6.72
CA LEU A 82 -9.38 -2.77 -8.00
C LEU A 82 -8.81 -4.16 -8.31
N ARG A 83 -7.57 -4.45 -7.89
CA ARG A 83 -7.00 -5.80 -8.04
C ARG A 83 -7.74 -6.80 -7.17
N TYR A 84 -8.09 -6.42 -5.94
CA TYR A 84 -8.87 -7.29 -5.07
C TYR A 84 -10.27 -7.49 -5.60
N SER A 85 -10.90 -6.44 -6.13
CA SER A 85 -12.24 -6.55 -6.70
C SER A 85 -12.28 -7.56 -7.85
N HIS A 86 -11.21 -7.61 -8.65
CA HIS A 86 -11.05 -8.62 -9.68
C HIS A 86 -10.83 -10.03 -9.10
N ALA A 87 -10.00 -10.18 -8.07
CA ALA A 87 -9.71 -11.47 -7.44
C ALA A 87 -10.94 -12.07 -6.70
N MET A 88 -11.84 -11.22 -6.23
CA MET A 88 -13.09 -11.61 -5.54
C MET A 88 -14.22 -12.00 -6.49
N ARG A 89 -14.01 -11.93 -7.81
CA ARG A 89 -15.02 -12.34 -8.79
C ARG A 89 -15.34 -13.82 -8.62
N GLY A 90 -16.61 -14.12 -8.31
CA GLY A 90 -17.09 -15.48 -8.13
C GLY A 90 -16.98 -16.03 -6.71
N VAL A 91 -16.54 -15.22 -5.74
CA VAL A 91 -16.60 -15.58 -4.31
C VAL A 91 -18.06 -15.73 -3.88
N THR A 92 -18.38 -16.86 -3.27
CA THR A 92 -19.74 -17.23 -2.82
C THR A 92 -19.91 -16.96 -1.32
N ALA A 93 -21.14 -17.05 -0.80
CA ALA A 93 -21.35 -16.92 0.64
C ALA A 93 -20.65 -18.04 1.42
N ASN A 94 -20.58 -19.26 0.87
CA ASN A 94 -19.86 -20.38 1.49
C ASN A 94 -18.36 -20.10 1.59
N ASP A 95 -17.79 -19.40 0.62
CA ASP A 95 -16.37 -19.00 0.68
C ASP A 95 -16.15 -17.97 1.79
N LEU A 96 -17.09 -17.04 2.00
CA LEU A 96 -17.05 -16.06 3.09
C LEU A 96 -17.19 -16.73 4.46
N ILE A 97 -18.12 -17.68 4.61
CA ILE A 97 -18.32 -18.47 5.82
C ILE A 97 -17.08 -19.33 6.14
N ALA A 98 -16.45 -19.87 5.10
CA ALA A 98 -15.24 -20.69 5.25
C ALA A 98 -13.99 -19.87 5.62
N LEU A 99 -14.06 -18.53 5.59
CA LEU A 99 -12.95 -17.72 6.07
C LEU A 99 -12.74 -17.93 7.57
N PRO A 100 -11.49 -18.09 8.03
CA PRO A 100 -11.20 -18.18 9.45
C PRO A 100 -11.71 -16.93 10.16
N ASN A 101 -12.49 -17.10 11.23
CA ASN A 101 -12.81 -16.01 12.14
C ASN A 101 -11.52 -15.55 12.84
N ASN A 102 -10.92 -14.49 12.32
CA ASN A 102 -9.66 -13.95 12.80
C ASN A 102 -9.81 -12.61 13.52
N ILE A 103 -11.04 -12.11 13.67
CA ILE A 103 -11.36 -10.85 14.35
C ILE A 103 -11.76 -11.04 15.81
N GLY A 104 -11.72 -12.28 16.32
CA GLY A 104 -11.98 -12.57 17.74
C GLY A 104 -13.43 -12.34 18.19
N GLN A 105 -14.37 -12.19 17.25
CA GLN A 105 -15.79 -12.03 17.58
C GLN A 105 -16.44 -13.37 17.93
N GLU A 106 -17.36 -13.37 18.89
CA GLU A 106 -18.08 -14.58 19.30
C GLU A 106 -19.13 -15.00 18.25
N GLY A 107 -19.34 -16.30 18.13
CA GLY A 107 -20.31 -16.90 17.20
C GLY A 107 -19.81 -17.09 15.77
N THR A 108 -20.63 -17.74 14.95
CA THR A 108 -20.39 -17.91 13.51
C THR A 108 -20.72 -16.63 12.75
N LEU A 109 -20.26 -16.52 11.50
CA LEU A 109 -20.63 -15.38 10.64
C LEU A 109 -22.15 -15.30 10.46
N GLU A 110 -22.79 -16.45 10.32
CA GLU A 110 -24.23 -16.58 10.13
C GLU A 110 -25.01 -16.11 11.36
N GLU A 111 -24.59 -16.50 12.56
CA GLU A 111 -25.20 -16.05 13.82
C GLU A 111 -25.07 -14.53 13.99
N ARG A 112 -23.89 -13.98 13.69
CA ARG A 112 -23.62 -12.54 13.73
C ARG A 112 -24.44 -11.79 12.68
N PHE A 113 -24.59 -12.35 11.48
CA PHE A 113 -25.41 -11.80 10.40
C PHE A 113 -26.89 -11.75 10.78
N GLU A 114 -27.43 -12.85 11.28
CA GLU A 114 -28.82 -12.93 11.74
C GLU A 114 -29.09 -11.97 12.90
N THR A 115 -28.14 -11.85 13.83
CA THR A 115 -28.22 -10.87 14.93
C THR A 115 -28.22 -9.42 14.42
N ARG A 116 -27.36 -9.11 13.44
CA ARG A 116 -27.14 -7.74 12.96
C ARG A 116 -28.22 -7.23 12.01
N PHE A 117 -28.75 -8.11 11.16
CA PHE A 117 -29.68 -7.75 10.08
C PHE A 117 -31.08 -8.36 10.24
N ASN A 118 -31.27 -9.28 11.19
CA ASN A 118 -32.53 -10.03 11.36
C ASN A 118 -32.94 -10.80 10.09
N GLU A 119 -31.95 -11.24 9.32
CA GLU A 119 -32.09 -12.00 8.08
C GLU A 119 -31.05 -13.14 8.04
N ARG A 120 -31.24 -14.13 7.17
CA ARG A 120 -30.25 -15.19 6.97
C ARG A 120 -29.24 -14.80 5.91
N LEU A 121 -27.96 -15.10 6.16
CA LEU A 121 -26.91 -14.93 5.17
C LEU A 121 -27.27 -15.74 3.92
N SER A 122 -27.43 -15.05 2.80
CA SER A 122 -27.86 -15.62 1.53
C SER A 122 -26.68 -15.72 0.56
N ASN A 123 -26.82 -16.51 -0.50
CA ASN A 123 -25.70 -16.77 -1.40
C ASN A 123 -25.28 -15.49 -2.15
N ALA A 124 -24.08 -14.98 -1.86
CA ALA A 124 -23.52 -13.73 -2.41
C ALA A 124 -23.27 -13.77 -3.94
N SER A 125 -23.39 -14.96 -4.55
CA SER A 125 -23.14 -15.20 -5.97
C SER A 125 -23.95 -14.27 -6.87
N GLY A 126 -23.24 -13.42 -7.63
CA GLY A 126 -23.84 -12.48 -8.57
C GLY A 126 -24.19 -11.10 -8.00
N ARG A 127 -23.96 -10.86 -6.70
CA ARG A 127 -24.10 -9.52 -6.11
C ARG A 127 -22.92 -8.63 -6.46
N ALA A 128 -23.20 -7.34 -6.61
CA ALA A 128 -22.17 -6.35 -6.86
C ALA A 128 -21.25 -6.23 -5.63
N LEU A 129 -19.95 -6.31 -5.84
CA LEU A 129 -18.95 -6.15 -4.80
C LEU A 129 -18.81 -4.67 -4.46
N GLY A 130 -19.08 -4.30 -3.21
CA GLY A 130 -18.83 -2.95 -2.70
C GLY A 130 -17.35 -2.71 -2.42
N LEU A 131 -16.89 -1.48 -2.64
CA LEU A 131 -15.51 -1.05 -2.40
C LEU A 131 -15.52 0.16 -1.47
N VAL A 132 -14.64 0.15 -0.46
CA VAL A 132 -14.40 1.28 0.43
C VAL A 132 -12.90 1.57 0.43
N LEU A 133 -12.54 2.83 0.23
CA LEU A 133 -11.18 3.31 0.45
C LEU A 133 -11.20 4.32 1.59
N ILE A 134 -10.45 4.06 2.65
CA ILE A 134 -10.33 4.92 3.82
C ILE A 134 -8.91 5.48 3.90
N ALA A 135 -8.76 6.81 3.94
CA ALA A 135 -7.46 7.47 4.08
C ALA A 135 -7.56 8.74 4.94
N LYS A 136 -6.42 9.31 5.36
CA LYS A 136 -6.43 10.61 6.08
C LYS A 136 -6.72 11.78 5.14
N GLU A 137 -6.25 11.67 3.91
CA GLU A 137 -6.42 12.63 2.83
C GLU A 137 -6.19 11.91 1.49
N TYR A 138 -6.47 12.58 0.37
CA TYR A 138 -6.24 12.04 -0.97
C TYR A 138 -5.42 13.03 -1.78
N ASN A 139 -4.47 12.55 -2.58
CA ASN A 139 -3.77 13.42 -3.53
C ASN A 139 -4.62 13.64 -4.79
N ALA A 140 -4.23 14.62 -5.61
CA ALA A 140 -4.98 15.00 -6.80
C ALA A 140 -5.09 13.84 -7.80
N SER A 141 -3.99 13.10 -7.99
CA SER A 141 -3.99 11.94 -8.89
C SER A 141 -4.94 10.82 -8.44
N ALA A 142 -4.99 10.50 -7.14
CA ALA A 142 -5.94 9.53 -6.60
C ALA A 142 -7.38 10.05 -6.75
N ALA A 143 -7.61 11.32 -6.41
CA ALA A 143 -8.93 11.93 -6.52
C ALA A 143 -9.45 11.94 -7.97
N GLN A 144 -8.59 12.14 -8.97
CA GLN A 144 -8.93 12.02 -10.39
C GLN A 144 -9.41 10.60 -10.74
N VAL A 145 -8.69 9.57 -10.30
CA VAL A 145 -9.07 8.17 -10.56
C VAL A 145 -10.37 7.82 -9.82
N LEU A 146 -10.51 8.23 -8.55
CA LEU A 146 -11.69 7.97 -7.74
C LEU A 146 -12.94 8.65 -8.31
N ALA A 147 -12.83 9.92 -8.73
CA ALA A 147 -13.91 10.65 -9.40
C ALA A 147 -14.32 9.97 -10.71
N ALA A 148 -13.33 9.53 -11.52
CA ALA A 148 -13.61 8.80 -12.74
C ALA A 148 -14.34 7.47 -12.46
N LEU A 149 -13.92 6.70 -11.45
CA LEU A 149 -14.59 5.45 -11.08
C LEU A 149 -16.04 5.68 -10.62
N HIS A 150 -16.27 6.73 -9.84
CA HIS A 150 -17.62 7.14 -9.43
C HIS A 150 -18.50 7.49 -10.64
N ASP A 151 -17.97 8.23 -11.62
CA ASP A 151 -18.70 8.62 -12.84
C ASP A 151 -19.06 7.42 -13.72
N HIS A 152 -18.29 6.33 -13.65
CA HIS A 152 -18.59 5.07 -14.34
C HIS A 152 -19.48 4.13 -13.53
N GLY A 153 -20.04 4.59 -12.40
CA GLY A 153 -20.98 3.82 -11.58
C GLY A 153 -20.33 2.67 -10.79
N ALA A 154 -19.03 2.77 -10.48
CA ALA A 154 -18.41 1.81 -9.58
C ALA A 154 -19.06 1.89 -8.18
N PRO A 155 -19.36 0.76 -7.52
CA PRO A 155 -19.88 0.72 -6.15
C PRO A 155 -18.76 1.03 -5.16
N LEU A 156 -18.30 2.28 -5.16
CA LEU A 156 -17.12 2.76 -4.44
C LEU A 156 -17.52 3.87 -3.46
N VAL A 157 -17.16 3.69 -2.20
CA VAL A 157 -17.29 4.69 -1.15
C VAL A 157 -15.89 5.16 -0.76
N VAL A 158 -15.71 6.47 -0.76
CA VAL A 158 -14.44 7.10 -0.39
C VAL A 158 -14.64 7.79 0.95
N MET A 159 -13.75 7.53 1.90
CA MET A 159 -13.88 8.06 3.26
C MET A 159 -12.57 8.66 3.77
N ARG A 160 -12.69 9.83 4.36
CA ARG A 160 -11.66 10.40 5.21
C ARG A 160 -11.82 9.88 6.62
N TYR A 161 -10.74 9.47 7.27
CA TYR A 161 -10.78 9.29 8.71
C TYR A 161 -10.25 10.52 9.45
N ILE A 162 -10.89 10.83 10.58
CA ILE A 162 -10.55 11.93 11.46
C ILE A 162 -10.32 11.34 12.84
N THR A 163 -9.17 11.64 13.44
CA THR A 163 -8.89 11.27 14.82
C THR A 163 -9.19 12.44 15.74
N ASP A 164 -9.74 12.18 16.93
CA ASP A 164 -9.86 13.22 17.94
C ASP A 164 -8.49 13.72 18.45
N VAL A 165 -8.50 14.78 19.26
CA VAL A 165 -7.28 15.40 19.81
C VAL A 165 -6.48 14.42 20.67
N SER A 166 -7.12 13.36 21.17
CA SER A 166 -6.48 12.25 21.87
C SER A 166 -5.98 11.13 20.94
N GLY A 167 -6.22 11.16 19.64
CA GLY A 167 -5.82 10.06 18.74
C GLY A 167 -6.58 8.74 18.97
N ASN A 168 -7.57 8.71 19.86
CA ASN A 168 -8.21 7.49 20.38
C ASN A 168 -9.63 7.27 19.84
N ALA A 169 -10.27 8.30 19.27
CA ALA A 169 -11.56 8.15 18.60
C ALA A 169 -11.41 8.39 17.10
N LEU A 170 -11.87 7.41 16.30
CA LEU A 170 -11.91 7.49 14.85
C LEU A 170 -13.32 7.86 14.38
N GLN A 171 -13.44 8.92 13.61
CA GLN A 171 -14.65 9.22 12.83
C GLN A 171 -14.36 9.02 11.34
N LEU A 172 -15.36 8.60 10.59
CA LEU A 172 -15.29 8.47 9.14
C LEU A 172 -16.23 9.47 8.49
N GLU A 173 -15.69 10.27 7.59
CA GLU A 173 -16.42 11.26 6.79
C GLU A 173 -16.42 10.82 5.33
N SER A 174 -17.59 10.80 4.69
CA SER A 174 -17.66 10.48 3.26
C SER A 174 -17.08 11.62 2.42
N VAL A 175 -16.17 11.29 1.51
CA VAL A 175 -15.62 12.22 0.53
C VAL A 175 -16.43 12.08 -0.75
N ASP A 176 -17.32 13.05 -0.99
CA ASP A 176 -18.23 13.00 -2.12
C ASP A 176 -17.56 13.36 -3.46
N ARG A 177 -18.31 13.20 -4.55
CA ARG A 177 -17.86 13.51 -5.91
C ARG A 177 -17.39 14.97 -6.06
N GLN A 178 -18.06 15.92 -5.42
CA GLN A 178 -17.72 17.35 -5.55
C GLN A 178 -16.40 17.64 -4.85
N GLU A 179 -16.18 17.04 -3.68
CA GLU A 179 -14.92 17.16 -2.94
C GLU A 179 -13.77 16.50 -3.70
N LEU A 180 -13.96 15.28 -4.23
CA LEU A 180 -12.98 14.63 -5.10
C LEU A 180 -12.60 15.50 -6.31
N ALA A 181 -13.59 16.13 -6.96
CA ALA A 181 -13.33 17.04 -8.07
C ALA A 181 -12.52 18.28 -7.64
N ARG A 182 -12.75 18.81 -6.43
CA ARG A 182 -11.94 19.92 -5.89
C ARG A 182 -10.50 19.47 -5.64
N ILE A 183 -10.30 18.33 -5.00
CA ILE A 183 -8.97 17.75 -4.74
C ILE A 183 -8.23 17.48 -6.05
N ALA A 184 -8.93 16.97 -7.07
CA ALA A 184 -8.38 16.65 -8.39
C ALA A 184 -7.85 17.85 -9.20
N VAL A 185 -8.39 19.06 -8.94
CA VAL A 185 -8.00 20.32 -9.60
C VAL A 185 -6.85 21.01 -8.89
N THR A 186 -6.60 20.66 -7.62
CA THR A 186 -5.38 21.09 -6.92
C THR A 186 -4.16 20.50 -7.62
N THR A 187 -3.20 21.35 -8.00
CA THR A 187 -1.87 20.86 -8.38
C THR A 187 -1.27 20.15 -7.17
N ASP A 188 -0.80 18.91 -7.34
CA ASP A 188 -0.15 18.16 -6.26
C ASP A 188 1.04 18.97 -5.69
N ALA A 189 0.83 19.70 -4.60
CA ALA A 189 1.89 20.07 -3.69
C ALA A 189 2.24 18.77 -2.93
N PRO A 190 3.51 18.34 -2.90
CA PRO A 190 3.87 17.05 -2.33
C PRO A 190 3.49 17.01 -0.84
N SER A 191 2.53 16.16 -0.48
CA SER A 191 2.12 15.90 0.90
C SER A 191 3.34 15.47 1.72
N THR A 192 3.73 16.33 2.65
CA THR A 192 4.79 16.05 3.61
C THR A 192 4.11 15.36 4.79
N SER A 193 4.24 14.04 4.91
CA SER A 193 3.85 13.35 6.14
C SER A 193 4.82 13.76 7.25
N THR A 194 4.36 14.63 8.16
CA THR A 194 5.07 15.03 9.37
C THR A 194 5.20 13.82 10.30
N GLN A 195 6.38 13.22 10.38
CA GLN A 195 6.84 12.58 11.62
C GLN A 195 7.76 13.58 12.32
N ALA A 196 7.47 13.81 13.60
CA ALA A 196 8.17 14.75 14.45
C ALA A 196 9.67 14.42 14.52
N ALA A 197 10.51 15.33 14.04
CA ALA A 197 11.93 15.32 14.27
C ALA A 197 12.28 16.42 15.28
N THR A 198 12.82 15.99 16.40
CA THR A 198 13.39 16.83 17.45
C THR A 198 14.43 17.78 16.86
N THR A 199 14.29 19.05 17.19
CA THR A 199 15.16 20.18 16.83
C THR A 199 16.65 19.89 17.03
N THR A 200 17.46 20.19 16.01
CA THR A 200 18.82 20.72 16.21
C THR A 200 19.18 21.66 15.04
N THR A 201 19.98 22.67 15.35
CA THR A 201 19.91 24.04 14.84
C THR A 201 20.81 24.32 13.63
N ALA A 202 20.28 25.15 12.72
CA ALA A 202 20.90 26.17 11.83
C ALA A 202 21.98 25.83 10.78
N GLY A 203 21.73 26.33 9.56
CA GLY A 203 22.74 26.68 8.54
C GLY A 203 22.10 27.02 7.18
N ASP A 204 22.06 28.31 6.85
CA ASP A 204 21.46 28.96 5.66
C ASP A 204 21.82 28.35 4.29
N ALA A 205 20.80 28.18 3.40
CA ALA A 205 20.84 28.55 1.97
C ALA A 205 19.47 28.37 1.26
N THR A 206 19.16 29.31 0.37
CA THR A 206 17.97 29.62 -0.47
C THR A 206 17.09 28.48 -1.06
N PRO A 207 15.79 28.76 -1.36
CA PRO A 207 14.78 27.74 -1.64
C PRO A 207 14.71 27.34 -3.13
N GLU A 208 15.16 26.13 -3.44
CA GLU A 208 14.96 25.47 -4.73
C GLU A 208 14.01 24.26 -4.56
N ALA A 209 12.88 24.31 -5.29
CA ALA A 209 11.87 23.27 -5.51
C ALA A 209 11.81 22.07 -4.53
N ALA A 210 10.92 22.16 -3.53
CA ALA A 210 10.66 21.11 -2.55
C ALA A 210 9.95 19.89 -3.17
N GLY A 211 10.73 18.96 -3.74
CA GLY A 211 10.29 17.62 -4.14
C GLY A 211 10.45 16.59 -3.01
N TYR A 212 9.53 15.63 -2.95
CA TYR A 212 9.55 14.46 -2.06
C TYR A 212 10.95 13.81 -1.98
N ARG A 213 11.61 13.89 -0.82
CA ARG A 213 12.89 13.21 -0.57
C ARG A 213 12.63 11.90 0.17
N VAL A 214 12.67 10.78 -0.56
CA VAL A 214 12.85 9.47 0.08
C VAL A 214 14.14 9.55 0.88
N HIS A 215 14.05 9.40 2.20
CA HIS A 215 15.25 9.25 3.03
C HIS A 215 15.92 7.94 2.61
N ILE A 216 17.16 8.06 2.13
CA ILE A 216 17.98 6.94 1.73
C ILE A 216 18.91 6.68 2.90
N ARG A 217 18.81 5.50 3.52
CA ARG A 217 19.75 5.10 4.57
C ARG A 217 21.17 5.06 4.00
N ASP A 218 22.15 5.48 4.79
CA ASP A 218 23.56 5.51 4.39
C ASP A 218 24.08 4.13 3.94
N GLU A 219 23.58 3.05 4.54
CA GLU A 219 23.90 1.69 4.12
C GLU A 219 23.36 1.36 2.71
N VAL A 220 22.19 1.88 2.34
CA VAL A 220 21.58 1.65 1.03
C VAL A 220 22.24 2.54 -0.03
N ALA A 221 22.56 3.79 0.30
CA ALA A 221 23.36 4.66 -0.57
C ALA A 221 24.71 4.03 -0.88
N ARG A 222 25.46 3.61 0.15
CA ARG A 222 26.77 2.97 0.00
C ARG A 222 26.69 1.66 -0.79
N PHE A 223 25.69 0.83 -0.51
CA PHE A 223 25.45 -0.36 -1.32
C PHE A 223 25.20 -0.01 -2.79
N TRP A 224 24.36 1.00 -3.05
CA TRP A 224 24.00 1.38 -4.41
C TRP A 224 25.18 1.95 -5.18
N ASP A 225 26.02 2.77 -4.56
CA ASP A 225 27.21 3.30 -5.20
C ASP A 225 28.14 2.15 -5.61
N GLU A 226 28.45 1.22 -4.70
CA GLU A 226 29.27 0.05 -4.99
C GLU A 226 28.60 -0.88 -6.03
N PHE A 227 27.31 -1.16 -5.87
CA PHE A 227 26.56 -2.05 -6.76
C PHE A 227 26.45 -1.47 -8.17
N SER A 228 26.12 -0.19 -8.30
CA SER A 228 25.84 0.45 -9.60
C SER A 228 27.10 0.61 -10.43
N GLU A 229 28.24 0.89 -9.81
CA GLU A 229 29.55 0.92 -10.48
C GLU A 229 30.02 -0.48 -10.90
N THR A 230 29.77 -1.50 -10.07
CA THR A 230 30.21 -2.89 -10.32
C THR A 230 29.20 -3.72 -11.11
N TYR A 231 28.08 -3.13 -11.54
CA TYR A 231 27.05 -3.87 -12.26
C TYR A 231 27.44 -4.08 -13.73
N GLU A 232 28.10 -5.21 -13.99
CA GLU A 232 28.59 -5.60 -15.33
C GLU A 232 27.49 -5.96 -16.34
N ARG A 233 26.22 -6.05 -15.90
CA ARG A 233 25.12 -6.53 -16.75
C ARG A 233 24.20 -5.37 -17.18
N PRO A 234 23.55 -5.43 -18.34
CA PRO A 234 22.79 -4.31 -18.89
C PRO A 234 21.46 -4.07 -18.16
N VAL A 235 20.89 -5.12 -17.57
CA VAL A 235 19.60 -5.07 -16.87
C VAL A 235 19.75 -5.66 -15.47
N ALA A 236 19.28 -4.91 -14.46
CA ALA A 236 19.27 -5.24 -13.03
C ALA A 236 17.84 -5.49 -12.53
N PRO A 237 17.36 -6.75 -12.53
CA PRO A 237 16.08 -7.09 -11.91
C PRO A 237 16.08 -6.72 -10.42
N ILE A 238 14.99 -6.13 -9.94
CA ILE A 238 14.90 -5.71 -8.52
C ILE A 238 15.12 -6.87 -7.56
N ALA A 239 14.66 -8.07 -7.91
CA ALA A 239 14.88 -9.27 -7.12
C ALA A 239 16.37 -9.60 -6.97
N LEU A 240 17.18 -9.40 -8.02
CA LEU A 240 18.63 -9.63 -7.98
C LEU A 240 19.33 -8.56 -7.13
N ILE A 241 18.90 -7.30 -7.24
CA ILE A 241 19.40 -6.19 -6.43
C ILE A 241 19.15 -6.48 -4.94
N MET A 242 17.94 -6.94 -4.58
CA MET A 242 17.61 -7.29 -3.20
C MET A 242 18.48 -8.45 -2.67
N THR A 243 18.70 -9.49 -3.48
CA THR A 243 19.57 -10.60 -3.09
C THR A 243 21.01 -10.11 -2.86
N LYS A 244 21.55 -9.27 -3.76
CA LYS A 244 22.89 -8.71 -3.62
C LYS A 244 23.01 -7.78 -2.42
N TYR A 245 21.99 -6.96 -2.14
CA TYR A 245 21.95 -6.11 -0.95
C TYR A 245 22.06 -6.92 0.33
N ARG A 246 21.31 -8.03 0.44
CA ARG A 246 21.38 -8.93 1.59
C ARG A 246 22.79 -9.50 1.74
N SER A 247 23.35 -10.07 0.68
CA SER A 247 24.71 -10.63 0.71
C SER A 247 25.78 -9.58 1.05
N TRP A 248 25.68 -8.39 0.47
CA TRP A 248 26.60 -7.27 0.74
C TRP A 248 26.50 -6.82 2.19
N ARG A 249 25.28 -6.64 2.71
CA ARG A 249 25.05 -6.26 4.10
C ARG A 249 25.59 -7.31 5.06
N ASP A 250 25.31 -8.58 4.81
CA ASP A 250 25.75 -9.68 5.67
C ASP A 250 27.29 -9.82 5.69
N GLN A 251 27.96 -9.48 4.59
CA GLN A 251 29.42 -9.38 4.51
C GLN A 251 29.96 -8.12 5.21
N ALA A 252 29.31 -6.96 5.03
CA ALA A 252 29.69 -5.70 5.66
C ALA A 252 29.44 -5.66 7.19
N THR A 253 28.52 -6.50 7.68
CA THR A 253 28.20 -6.65 9.10
C THR A 253 28.94 -7.79 9.80
N ALA A 254 29.85 -8.47 9.10
CA ALA A 254 30.82 -9.39 9.70
C ALA A 254 31.84 -8.61 10.55
N GLY A 255 31.40 -8.04 11.68
CA GLY A 255 32.28 -7.51 12.73
C GLY A 255 31.83 -6.26 13.49
N VAL A 256 30.80 -5.49 13.08
CA VAL A 256 30.55 -4.16 13.69
C VAL A 256 29.08 -3.80 13.97
N LEU A 257 28.09 -4.45 13.35
CA LEU A 257 26.67 -4.10 13.56
C LEU A 257 25.86 -5.32 14.04
N PRO A 258 24.86 -5.13 14.92
CA PRO A 258 23.97 -6.21 15.30
C PRO A 258 23.24 -6.75 14.07
N LYS A 259 23.23 -8.08 13.90
CA LYS A 259 22.36 -8.74 12.91
C LYS A 259 20.93 -8.29 13.18
N LEU A 260 20.35 -7.52 12.24
CA LEU A 260 18.91 -7.25 12.27
C LEU A 260 18.18 -8.59 12.27
N PRO A 261 17.16 -8.80 13.11
CA PRO A 261 16.33 -10.00 13.04
C PRO A 261 15.82 -10.17 11.61
N GLU A 262 15.85 -11.42 11.09
CA GLU A 262 15.37 -11.76 9.73
C GLU A 262 13.96 -11.20 9.44
N GLU A 263 13.19 -10.88 10.48
CA GLU A 263 11.80 -10.45 10.46
C GLU A 263 11.53 -8.96 10.16
N LYS A 264 12.52 -8.08 10.00
CA LYS A 264 12.25 -6.63 9.73
C LYS A 264 12.93 -6.05 8.48
N GLU A 265 13.18 -6.86 7.45
CA GLU A 265 13.45 -6.27 6.13
C GLU A 265 12.15 -5.76 5.49
N ASN A 266 11.92 -4.45 5.62
CA ASN A 266 10.89 -3.77 4.84
C ASN A 266 11.35 -3.69 3.37
N LEU A 267 11.15 -4.78 2.64
CA LEU A 267 11.46 -4.90 1.21
C LEU A 267 10.79 -3.80 0.37
N GLY A 268 9.65 -3.29 0.83
CA GLY A 268 8.96 -2.15 0.22
C GLY A 268 9.74 -0.84 0.35
N LEU A 269 10.29 -0.56 1.54
CA LEU A 269 11.14 0.60 1.78
C LEU A 269 12.44 0.54 0.97
N LEU A 270 13.13 -0.60 1.02
CA LEU A 270 14.36 -0.83 0.24
C LEU A 270 14.09 -0.64 -1.27
N ALA A 271 12.97 -1.14 -1.79
CA ALA A 271 12.61 -0.95 -3.20
C ALA A 271 12.39 0.52 -3.58
N ARG A 272 11.90 1.35 -2.64
CA ARG A 272 11.70 2.80 -2.84
C ARG A 272 13.02 3.57 -2.80
N GLU A 273 13.91 3.22 -1.87
CA GLU A 273 15.26 3.81 -1.78
C GLU A 273 16.07 3.52 -3.05
N ILE A 274 16.09 2.25 -3.48
CA ILE A 274 16.75 1.81 -4.72
C ILE A 274 16.16 2.50 -5.95
N LYS A 275 14.81 2.60 -6.03
CA LYS A 275 14.17 3.35 -7.12
C LYS A 275 14.67 4.78 -7.18
N THR A 276 14.77 5.45 -6.03
CA THR A 276 15.16 6.85 -5.94
C THR A 276 16.61 7.04 -6.37
N LEU A 277 17.50 6.16 -5.90
CA LEU A 277 18.92 6.17 -6.26
C LEU A 277 19.13 5.87 -7.75
N ALA A 278 18.44 4.86 -8.29
CA ALA A 278 18.54 4.48 -9.68
C ALA A 278 18.16 5.62 -10.63
N LEU A 279 17.01 6.26 -10.37
CA LEU A 279 16.53 7.36 -11.21
C LEU A 279 17.40 8.63 -11.13
N LYS A 280 18.26 8.76 -10.11
CA LYS A 280 19.25 9.86 -10.04
C LYS A 280 20.51 9.59 -10.87
N ASN A 281 20.86 8.32 -11.10
CA ASN A 281 22.14 7.91 -11.68
C ASN A 281 22.00 7.37 -13.11
N GLU A 282 21.15 7.97 -13.95
CA GLU A 282 20.96 7.60 -15.37
C GLU A 282 20.39 6.18 -15.61
N TRP A 283 19.71 5.60 -14.60
CA TRP A 283 18.98 4.34 -14.79
C TRP A 283 17.51 4.59 -15.13
N VAL A 284 16.98 3.73 -15.98
CA VAL A 284 15.56 3.70 -16.36
C VAL A 284 14.90 2.50 -15.71
N ARG A 285 13.73 2.72 -15.12
CA ARG A 285 12.89 1.62 -14.60
C ARG A 285 12.08 1.00 -15.73
N LEU A 286 12.10 -0.32 -15.82
CA LEU A 286 11.34 -1.10 -16.80
C LEU A 286 10.63 -2.28 -16.13
N TYR A 287 9.64 -2.82 -16.83
CA TYR A 287 8.82 -3.94 -16.41
C TYR A 287 8.88 -5.05 -17.43
N TYR A 288 9.29 -6.24 -16.99
CA TYR A 288 9.39 -7.42 -17.84
C TYR A 288 8.35 -8.47 -17.43
N ARG A 289 8.13 -9.44 -18.31
CA ARG A 289 7.07 -10.43 -18.14
C ARG A 289 7.23 -11.27 -16.87
N GLN A 290 6.12 -11.58 -16.23
CA GLN A 290 6.09 -12.35 -14.98
C GLN A 290 6.60 -13.79 -15.11
N ASP A 291 6.54 -14.37 -16.30
CA ASP A 291 6.98 -15.74 -16.62
C ASP A 291 8.48 -15.80 -16.96
N CYS A 292 9.12 -14.67 -17.25
CA CYS A 292 10.55 -14.61 -17.51
C CYS A 292 11.36 -14.80 -16.20
N PRO A 293 12.25 -15.81 -16.10
CA PRO A 293 13.09 -16.02 -14.93
C PRO A 293 14.02 -14.83 -14.65
N VAL A 294 14.23 -14.50 -13.36
CA VAL A 294 15.09 -13.37 -12.95
C VAL A 294 16.50 -13.48 -13.54
N LEU A 295 17.10 -14.67 -13.52
CA LEU A 295 18.43 -14.90 -14.07
C LEU A 295 18.48 -14.79 -15.60
N ALA A 296 17.37 -15.14 -16.27
CA ALA A 296 17.25 -14.97 -17.72
C ALA A 296 17.12 -13.49 -18.08
N ALA A 297 16.32 -12.73 -17.33
CA ALA A 297 16.19 -11.27 -17.51
C ALA A 297 17.49 -10.51 -17.22
N ALA A 298 18.35 -11.05 -16.35
CA ALA A 298 19.66 -10.50 -16.05
C ALA A 298 20.77 -11.01 -17.00
N ASN A 299 20.46 -11.76 -18.08
CA ASN A 299 21.46 -12.28 -18.99
C ASN A 299 21.62 -11.35 -20.20
N PRO A 300 22.81 -10.76 -20.46
CA PRO A 300 23.02 -9.87 -21.61
C PRO A 300 22.79 -10.54 -22.97
N ARG A 301 22.88 -11.87 -23.04
CA ARG A 301 22.65 -12.63 -24.29
C ARG A 301 21.18 -12.96 -24.52
N THR A 302 20.31 -12.68 -23.56
CA THR A 302 18.88 -12.94 -23.66
C THR A 302 18.16 -11.63 -23.94
N PRO A 303 17.53 -11.46 -25.12
CA PRO A 303 16.69 -10.30 -25.38
C PRO A 303 15.59 -10.20 -24.33
N LEU A 304 15.45 -9.03 -23.72
CA LEU A 304 14.42 -8.80 -22.71
C LEU A 304 13.27 -7.98 -23.30
N GLU A 305 12.13 -8.63 -23.50
CA GLU A 305 10.86 -7.92 -23.75
C GLU A 305 10.43 -7.16 -22.49
N ALA A 306 10.33 -5.83 -22.59
CA ALA A 306 9.94 -5.00 -21.46
C ALA A 306 9.10 -3.78 -21.85
N ARG A 307 8.46 -3.19 -20.85
CA ARG A 307 7.68 -1.95 -20.94
C ARG A 307 8.18 -0.93 -19.94
N LEU A 308 8.09 0.35 -20.27
CA LEU A 308 8.32 1.43 -19.30
C LEU A 308 7.19 1.56 -18.27
N ARG A 309 6.00 1.03 -18.61
CA ARG A 309 4.82 1.04 -17.74
C ARG A 309 4.47 -0.37 -17.29
N ARG A 310 4.08 -0.49 -16.02
CA ARG A 310 3.58 -1.73 -15.46
C ARG A 310 2.24 -2.09 -16.10
N GLY A 311 2.04 -3.34 -16.46
CA GLY A 311 0.76 -3.85 -16.96
C GLY A 311 0.86 -5.33 -17.24
N TYR A 312 -0.22 -6.09 -17.10
CA TYR A 312 -0.17 -7.54 -17.33
C TYR A 312 0.25 -7.87 -18.79
N PRO A 313 1.16 -8.83 -19.03
CA PRO A 313 1.91 -9.67 -18.07
C PRO A 313 3.24 -9.08 -17.55
N TYR A 314 3.59 -7.86 -17.92
CA TYR A 314 4.79 -7.09 -17.54
C TYR A 314 4.68 -6.48 -16.13
N THR A 315 4.88 -7.31 -15.10
CA THR A 315 4.71 -6.91 -13.70
C THR A 315 5.99 -6.93 -12.87
N ARG A 316 7.07 -7.56 -13.35
CA ARG A 316 8.36 -7.63 -12.65
C ARG A 316 9.23 -6.43 -12.98
N ALA A 317 9.75 -5.74 -11.97
CA ALA A 317 10.55 -4.53 -12.18
C ALA A 317 12.04 -4.85 -12.35
N ALA A 318 12.69 -4.08 -13.21
CA ALA A 318 14.14 -4.04 -13.36
C ALA A 318 14.60 -2.61 -13.63
N TYR A 319 15.90 -2.38 -13.55
CA TYR A 319 16.56 -1.15 -13.94
C TYR A 319 17.57 -1.44 -15.04
N ALA A 320 17.65 -0.59 -16.05
CA ALA A 320 18.71 -0.64 -17.05
C ALA A 320 19.35 0.74 -17.16
N ARG A 321 20.63 0.81 -17.50
CA ARG A 321 21.26 2.09 -17.79
C ARG A 321 20.70 2.64 -19.10
N GLN A 322 20.47 3.95 -19.14
CA GLN A 322 19.82 4.60 -20.27
C GLN A 322 20.59 4.43 -21.59
N ASP A 323 21.92 4.40 -21.53
CA ASP A 323 22.84 4.18 -22.66
C ASP A 323 22.83 2.72 -23.18
N MET A 324 22.52 1.74 -22.32
CA MET A 324 22.50 0.31 -22.68
C MET A 324 21.12 -0.24 -23.05
N LEU A 325 20.07 0.59 -22.95
CA LEU A 325 18.68 0.18 -23.11
C LEU A 325 18.40 -0.37 -24.51
N ALA A 326 18.85 0.31 -25.56
CA ALA A 326 18.56 -0.05 -26.95
C ALA A 326 19.26 -1.33 -27.43
N GLU A 327 20.33 -1.76 -26.74
CA GLU A 327 21.12 -2.93 -27.12
C GLU A 327 20.57 -4.24 -26.54
N HIS A 328 19.90 -4.17 -25.38
CA HIS A 328 19.57 -5.34 -24.57
C HIS A 328 18.09 -5.46 -24.19
N VAL A 329 17.30 -4.43 -24.45
CA VAL A 329 15.87 -4.38 -24.11
C VAL A 329 15.04 -4.06 -25.34
N GLU A 330 14.12 -4.96 -25.67
CA GLU A 330 13.10 -4.71 -26.67
C GLU A 330 11.89 -4.06 -25.98
N LEU A 331 11.72 -2.76 -26.20
CA LEU A 331 10.58 -2.02 -25.68
C LEU A 331 9.33 -2.33 -26.50
N VAL A 332 8.41 -3.07 -25.90
CA VAL A 332 7.10 -3.36 -26.51
C VAL A 332 6.08 -2.30 -26.08
N ALA A 333 5.16 -1.94 -27.00
CA ALA A 333 4.11 -0.95 -26.74
C ALA A 333 3.17 -1.38 -25.62
#